data_AF-A0A8H9IJ97-F1
#
_entry.id   AF-A0A8H9IJ97-F1
#
_cell.length_a   1.000
_cell.length_b   1.000
_cell.length_c   1.000
_cell.angle_alpha   90.00
_cell.angle_beta   90.00
_cell.angle_gamma   90.00
#
_symmetry.space_group_name_H-M   'P 1'
#
loop_
_entity.id
_entity.type
_entity.pdbx_description
1 polymer ?
#
loop_
_entity_poly.entity_id
_entity_poly.type
_entity_poly.pdbx_seq_one_letter_code
_entity_poly.pdbx_strand_id
1 'polypeptide(L)'
;MLDACPNWSTDISWGLVQDYMLNPEPGMSTQQAWLAFFKEYQNRILWGSDVVIFTRNRFESDPPTSVQPGGVMSPDQYHADLSKMKGFLDELPVAIGNKIRYENYVRLFNRARFSVRAWERENADQSIWDIATPAHP
;
A
#
# COMPACT_ATOMS: atom_id res chain seq x y z
N MET A 1 10.76 -12.87 7.73
CA MET A 1 11.25 -12.39 6.41
C MET A 1 11.96 -11.05 6.55
N LEU A 2 11.33 -10.03 7.14
CA LEU A 2 11.96 -8.72 7.34
C LEU A 2 13.24 -8.77 8.19
N ASP A 3 13.40 -9.72 9.11
CA ASP A 3 14.65 -9.87 9.88
C ASP A 3 15.83 -10.35 9.01
N ALA A 4 15.55 -11.22 8.04
CA ALA A 4 16.58 -11.76 7.15
C ALA A 4 17.01 -10.75 6.06
N CYS A 5 16.13 -9.80 5.73
CA CYS A 5 16.34 -8.82 4.65
C CYS A 5 16.30 -7.39 5.21
N PRO A 6 17.42 -6.83 5.73
CA PRO A 6 17.42 -5.53 6.42
C PRO A 6 16.99 -4.37 5.51
N ASN A 7 17.23 -4.48 4.21
CA ASN A 7 16.91 -3.46 3.21
C ASN A 7 15.48 -3.57 2.64
N TRP A 8 14.70 -4.58 3.04
CA TRP A 8 13.33 -4.73 2.54
C TRP A 8 12.37 -3.89 3.37
N SER A 9 11.38 -3.34 2.69
CA SER A 9 10.23 -2.66 3.30
C SER A 9 8.96 -3.40 2.88
N THR A 10 7.92 -3.31 3.69
CA THR A 10 6.61 -3.89 3.40
C THR A 10 5.59 -2.77 3.21
N ASP A 11 4.78 -2.89 2.18
CA ASP A 11 3.59 -2.06 2.01
C ASP A 11 2.37 -2.81 2.55
N ILE A 12 1.63 -2.16 3.44
CA ILE A 12 0.37 -2.64 4.00
C ILE A 12 -0.71 -1.67 3.52
N SER A 13 -1.11 -1.88 2.27
CA SER A 13 -2.09 -1.04 1.58
C SER A 13 -3.43 -1.74 1.38
N TRP A 14 -3.46 -3.07 1.25
CA TRP A 14 -4.67 -3.83 0.95
C TRP A 14 -5.77 -3.73 2.02
N GLY A 15 -6.95 -3.26 1.62
CA GLY A 15 -8.10 -3.11 2.52
C GLY A 15 -8.55 -4.40 3.21
N LEU A 16 -8.35 -5.56 2.57
CA LEU A 16 -8.62 -6.88 3.16
C LEU A 16 -7.68 -7.20 4.33
N VAL A 17 -6.39 -6.88 4.20
CA VAL A 17 -5.43 -7.08 5.30
C VAL A 17 -5.80 -6.18 6.47
N GLN A 18 -6.20 -4.94 6.18
CA GLN A 18 -6.67 -4.00 7.20
C GLN A 18 -7.92 -4.50 7.93
N ASP A 19 -8.85 -5.16 7.24
CA ASP A 19 -10.00 -5.81 7.87
C ASP A 19 -9.57 -6.87 8.89
N TYR A 20 -8.63 -7.74 8.52
CA TYR A 20 -8.11 -8.77 9.45
C TYR A 20 -7.32 -8.19 10.62
N MET A 21 -6.70 -7.01 10.45
CA MET A 21 -6.03 -6.32 11.56
C MET A 21 -7.03 -5.77 12.58
N LEU A 22 -8.15 -5.21 12.09
CA LEU A 22 -9.17 -4.58 12.92
C LEU A 22 -10.16 -5.58 13.52
N ASN A 23 -10.46 -6.65 12.79
CA ASN A 23 -11.44 -7.68 13.15
C ASN A 23 -10.85 -9.07 12.89
N PRO A 24 -9.84 -9.51 13.68
CA PRO A 24 -9.20 -10.81 13.46
C PRO A 24 -10.15 -11.97 13.77
N GLU A 25 -10.16 -12.96 12.89
CA GLU A 25 -10.87 -14.24 13.12
C GLU A 25 -10.08 -15.16 14.06
N PRO A 26 -10.72 -16.21 14.63
CA PRO A 26 -10.01 -17.19 15.45
C PRO A 26 -8.79 -17.79 14.74
N GLY A 27 -7.64 -17.72 15.39
CA GLY A 27 -6.36 -18.20 14.84
C GLY A 27 -5.54 -17.14 14.09
N MET A 28 -6.08 -15.93 13.88
CA MET A 28 -5.35 -14.80 13.30
C MET A 28 -4.57 -14.01 14.37
N SER A 29 -3.62 -13.19 13.91
CA SER A 29 -2.87 -12.27 14.79
C SER A 29 -3.78 -11.21 15.39
N THR A 30 -3.63 -10.92 16.69
CA THR A 30 -4.43 -9.91 17.37
C THR A 30 -4.06 -8.49 16.94
N GLN A 31 -4.95 -7.53 17.19
CA GLN A 31 -4.67 -6.11 16.97
C GLN A 31 -3.40 -5.66 17.73
N GLN A 32 -3.20 -6.13 18.96
CA GLN A 32 -2.00 -5.81 19.74
C GLN A 32 -0.72 -6.40 19.14
N ALA A 33 -0.78 -7.60 18.57
CA ALA A 33 0.35 -8.20 17.86
C ALA A 33 0.71 -7.36 16.61
N TRP A 34 -0.30 -6.89 15.88
CA TRP A 34 -0.09 -5.95 14.77
C TRP A 34 0.52 -4.62 15.24
N LEU A 35 0.06 -4.04 16.34
CA LEU A 35 0.67 -2.83 16.91
C LEU A 35 2.13 -3.06 17.31
N ALA A 36 2.46 -4.22 17.88
CA ALA A 36 3.84 -4.60 18.20
C ALA A 36 4.70 -4.69 16.93
N PHE A 37 4.20 -5.37 15.89
CA PHE A 37 4.85 -5.45 14.57
C PHE A 37 5.11 -4.05 13.98
N PHE A 38 4.12 -3.15 14.06
CA PHE A 38 4.25 -1.77 13.58
C PHE A 38 5.33 -0.98 14.34
N LYS A 39 5.46 -1.21 15.65
CA LYS A 39 6.49 -0.56 16.48
C LYS A 39 7.88 -1.10 16.17
N GLU A 40 8.01 -2.43 16.03
CA GLU A 40 9.27 -3.11 15.75
C GLU A 40 9.83 -2.71 14.38
N TYR A 41 8.99 -2.72 13.34
CA TYR A 41 9.41 -2.42 11.97
C TYR A 41 9.01 -1.02 11.49
N GLN A 42 8.84 -0.07 12.41
CA GLN A 42 8.38 1.30 12.15
C GLN A 42 9.08 2.04 11.00
N ASN A 43 10.36 1.74 10.73
CA ASN A 43 11.13 2.39 9.67
C ASN A 43 10.98 1.69 8.30
N ARG A 44 10.26 0.56 8.24
CA ARG A 44 10.19 -0.35 7.08
C ARG A 44 8.76 -0.67 6.67
N ILE A 45 7.76 -0.10 7.35
CA ILE A 45 6.36 -0.24 6.99
C ILE A 45 5.92 1.01 6.24
N LEU A 46 5.34 0.78 5.08
CA LEU A 46 4.54 1.74 4.33
C LEU A 46 3.07 1.36 4.57
N TRP A 47 2.22 2.34 4.81
CA TRP A 47 0.77 2.14 4.89
C TRP A 47 0.08 2.90 3.76
N GLY A 48 -0.90 2.26 3.13
CA GLY A 48 -1.79 2.90 2.16
C GLY A 48 -3.23 2.48 2.42
N SER A 49 -4.20 3.19 1.86
CA SER A 49 -5.60 2.77 1.94
C SER A 49 -5.98 1.73 0.89
N ASP A 50 -5.21 1.64 -0.21
CA ASP A 50 -5.58 0.94 -1.45
C ASP A 50 -7.01 1.23 -1.92
N VAL A 51 -7.49 2.44 -1.59
CA VAL A 51 -8.82 2.89 -1.95
C VAL A 51 -8.79 3.35 -3.40
N VAL A 52 -9.55 2.63 -4.20
CA VAL A 52 -9.86 2.98 -5.59
C VAL A 52 -11.27 3.55 -5.65
N ILE A 53 -11.55 4.46 -6.59
CA ILE A 53 -12.85 5.14 -6.68
C ILE A 53 -14.00 4.20 -7.12
N PHE A 54 -13.72 2.95 -7.47
CA PHE A 54 -14.74 1.96 -7.83
C PHE A 54 -14.87 0.92 -6.71
N THR A 55 -16.10 0.60 -6.31
CA THR A 55 -16.36 -0.45 -5.32
C THR A 55 -16.03 -1.84 -5.85
N ARG A 56 -15.92 -2.83 -4.96
CA ARG A 56 -15.68 -4.22 -5.34
C ARG A 56 -16.88 -4.83 -6.05
N ASN A 57 -16.62 -5.76 -6.96
CA ASN A 57 -17.65 -6.64 -7.49
C ASN A 57 -18.29 -7.46 -6.36
N ARG A 58 -19.58 -7.75 -6.48
CA ARG A 58 -20.30 -8.63 -5.56
C ARG A 58 -20.65 -9.93 -6.27
N PHE A 59 -20.37 -11.04 -5.60
CA PHE A 59 -20.78 -12.37 -6.03
C PHE A 59 -22.05 -12.74 -5.25
N GLU A 60 -23.05 -13.29 -5.92
CA GLU A 60 -24.31 -13.66 -5.28
C GLU A 60 -24.20 -14.93 -4.42
N SER A 61 -23.17 -15.76 -4.66
CA SER A 61 -22.97 -17.04 -3.98
C SER A 61 -21.50 -17.47 -3.96
N ASP A 62 -21.20 -18.50 -3.16
CA ASP A 62 -19.95 -19.28 -3.20
C ASP A 62 -20.30 -20.77 -3.41
N PRO A 63 -19.98 -21.38 -4.58
CA PRO A 63 -19.26 -20.82 -5.72
C PRO A 63 -20.09 -19.77 -6.50
N PRO A 64 -19.43 -18.82 -7.19
CA PRO A 64 -20.12 -17.71 -7.85
C PRO A 64 -20.87 -18.14 -9.11
N THR A 65 -22.17 -17.83 -9.17
CA THR A 65 -23.04 -18.06 -10.35
C THR A 65 -23.28 -16.80 -11.18
N SER A 66 -23.06 -15.61 -10.59
CA SER A 66 -23.18 -14.31 -11.23
C SER A 66 -22.26 -13.29 -10.56
N VAL A 67 -21.97 -12.18 -11.26
CA VAL A 67 -21.15 -11.08 -10.75
C VAL A 67 -21.89 -9.77 -10.97
N GLN A 68 -22.14 -9.03 -9.90
CA GLN A 68 -22.56 -7.64 -9.97
C GLN A 68 -21.31 -6.75 -10.00
N PRO A 69 -21.05 -5.99 -11.08
CA PRO A 69 -19.92 -5.08 -11.12
C PRO A 69 -20.01 -4.02 -10.02
N GLY A 70 -18.85 -3.64 -9.49
CA GLY A 70 -18.75 -2.46 -8.64
C GLY A 70 -19.15 -1.17 -9.36
N GLY A 71 -19.47 -0.14 -8.59
CA GLY A 71 -19.85 1.18 -9.08
C GLY A 71 -18.91 2.26 -8.55
N VAL A 72 -18.99 3.45 -9.14
CA VAL A 72 -18.24 4.63 -8.66
C VAL A 72 -18.69 4.97 -7.23
N MET A 73 -17.75 5.15 -6.33
CA MET A 73 -17.96 5.59 -4.96
C MET A 73 -18.40 7.05 -4.92
N SER A 74 -19.29 7.41 -3.98
CA SER A 74 -19.45 8.81 -3.60
C SER A 74 -18.18 9.31 -2.90
N PRO A 75 -17.93 10.64 -2.89
CA PRO A 75 -16.82 11.21 -2.13
C PRO A 75 -16.82 10.78 -0.65
N ASP A 76 -18.00 10.73 -0.02
CA ASP A 76 -18.13 10.31 1.38
C ASP A 76 -17.69 8.86 1.60
N GLN A 77 -18.04 7.95 0.67
CA GLN A 77 -17.61 6.56 0.73
C GLN A 77 -16.10 6.43 0.54
N TYR A 78 -15.54 7.18 -0.42
CA TYR A 78 -14.09 7.22 -0.66
C TYR A 78 -13.33 7.70 0.60
N HIS A 79 -13.81 8.77 1.24
CA HIS A 79 -13.18 9.31 2.46
C HIS A 79 -13.37 8.45 3.70
N ALA A 80 -14.51 7.76 3.82
CA ALA A 80 -14.74 6.83 4.92
C ALA A 80 -13.69 5.70 4.92
N ASP A 81 -13.44 5.09 3.76
CA ASP A 81 -12.43 4.04 3.64
C ASP A 81 -11.01 4.54 3.89
N LEU A 82 -10.68 5.79 3.49
CA LEU A 82 -9.40 6.42 3.85
C LEU A 82 -9.18 6.55 5.36
N SER A 83 -10.26 6.68 6.13
CA SER A 83 -10.23 6.88 7.58
C SER A 83 -10.29 5.59 8.41
N LYS A 84 -10.52 4.43 7.77
CA LYS A 84 -10.75 3.14 8.44
C LYS A 84 -9.66 2.75 9.43
N MET A 85 -8.39 2.91 9.03
CA MET A 85 -7.24 2.58 9.88
C MET A 85 -6.83 3.69 10.85
N LYS A 86 -7.55 4.82 10.86
CA LYS A 86 -7.18 5.99 11.68
C LYS A 86 -7.09 5.61 13.15
N GLY A 87 -8.11 4.95 13.69
CA GLY A 87 -8.14 4.54 15.10
C GLY A 87 -6.95 3.65 15.48
N PHE A 88 -6.71 2.59 14.70
CA PHE A 88 -5.57 1.70 14.90
C PHE A 88 -4.22 2.42 14.86
N LEU A 89 -4.01 3.27 13.85
CA LEU A 89 -2.74 3.99 13.68
C LEU A 89 -2.55 5.08 14.75
N ASP A 90 -3.62 5.60 15.35
CA ASP A 90 -3.57 6.58 16.45
C ASP A 90 -3.19 5.93 17.80
N GLU A 91 -3.25 4.60 17.91
CA GLU A 91 -2.71 3.87 19.08
C GLU A 91 -1.17 3.80 19.07
N LEU A 92 -0.54 4.09 17.93
CA LEU A 92 0.91 4.17 17.83
C LEU A 92 1.41 5.51 18.38
N PRO A 93 2.61 5.55 19.00
CA PRO A 93 3.27 6.82 19.31
C PRO A 93 3.32 7.71 18.07
N VAL A 94 3.06 9.02 18.23
CA VAL A 94 2.94 9.98 17.11
C VAL A 94 4.13 9.90 16.14
N ALA A 95 5.36 9.81 16.66
CA ALA A 95 6.56 9.68 15.85
C ALA A 95 6.57 8.40 14.98
N ILE A 96 6.06 7.28 15.50
CA ILE A 96 5.94 6.02 14.76
C ILE A 96 4.85 6.15 13.69
N GLY A 97 3.69 6.70 14.06
CA GLY A 97 2.60 6.94 13.12
C GLY A 97 3.01 7.83 11.94
N ASN A 98 3.78 8.89 12.19
CA ASN A 98 4.27 9.80 11.14
C ASN A 98 5.23 9.10 10.16
N LYS A 99 6.13 8.26 10.67
CA LYS A 99 7.01 7.47 9.81
C LYS A 99 6.25 6.61 8.83
N ILE A 100 5.28 5.86 9.36
CA ILE A 100 4.51 4.87 8.59
C ILE A 100 3.60 5.54 7.56
N ARG A 101 2.93 6.63 7.94
CA ARG A 101 2.00 7.35 7.05
C ARG A 101 2.71 8.19 5.99
N TYR A 102 3.94 8.64 6.23
CA TYR A 102 4.55 9.65 5.37
C TYR A 102 6.07 9.53 5.22
N GLU A 103 6.84 9.54 6.31
CA GLU A 103 8.30 9.74 6.19
C GLU A 103 8.99 8.56 5.49
N ASN A 104 8.50 7.33 5.66
CA ASN A 104 9.02 6.16 4.96
C ASN A 104 8.80 6.26 3.45
N TYR A 105 7.65 6.77 2.99
CA TYR A 105 7.39 7.04 1.58
C TYR A 105 8.38 8.07 1.03
N VAL A 106 8.51 9.20 1.73
CA VAL A 106 9.45 10.26 1.36
C VAL A 106 10.87 9.69 1.26
N ARG A 107 11.32 8.94 2.26
CA ARG A 107 12.67 8.36 2.32
C ARG A 107 12.95 7.43 1.14
N LEU A 108 12.00 6.54 0.80
CA LEU A 108 12.18 5.55 -0.27
C LEU A 108 11.99 6.17 -1.65
N PHE A 109 10.87 6.86 -1.85
CA PHE A 109 10.48 7.34 -3.18
C PHE A 109 11.11 8.68 -3.56
N ASN A 110 11.41 9.60 -2.63
CA ASN A 110 12.15 10.80 -3.04
C ASN A 110 13.58 10.46 -3.46
N ARG A 111 14.23 9.51 -2.77
CA ARG A 111 15.55 9.03 -3.20
C ARG A 111 15.49 8.40 -4.59
N ALA A 112 14.48 7.57 -4.85
CA ALA A 112 14.24 7.01 -6.18
C ALA A 112 14.00 8.12 -7.20
N ARG A 113 13.13 9.09 -6.90
CA ARG A 113 12.83 10.25 -7.76
C ARG A 113 14.09 11.04 -8.11
N PHE A 114 14.94 11.36 -7.14
CA PHE A 114 16.19 12.07 -7.40
C PHE A 114 17.12 11.27 -8.32
N SER A 115 17.20 9.95 -8.10
CA SER A 115 18.03 9.06 -8.92
C SER A 115 17.51 9.00 -10.36
N VAL A 116 16.19 8.85 -10.54
CA VAL A 116 15.55 8.87 -11.87
C VAL A 116 15.76 10.22 -12.56
N ARG A 117 15.57 11.34 -11.86
CA ARG A 117 15.77 12.68 -12.45
C ARG A 117 17.23 12.97 -12.78
N ALA A 118 18.19 12.44 -12.01
CA ALA A 118 19.60 12.52 -12.35
C ALA A 118 19.89 11.73 -13.64
N TRP A 119 19.44 10.48 -13.69
CA TRP A 119 19.56 9.64 -14.87
C TRP A 119 18.89 10.26 -16.10
N GLU A 120 17.66 10.79 -15.98
CA GLU A 120 16.96 11.46 -17.09
C GLU A 120 17.77 12.64 -17.64
N ARG A 121 18.45 13.44 -16.79
CA ARG A 121 19.30 14.55 -17.25
C ARG A 121 20.54 14.07 -17.98
N GLU A 122 21.16 12.99 -17.51
CA GLU A 122 22.35 12.38 -18.14
C GLU A 122 22.03 11.69 -19.47
N ASN A 123 20.77 11.27 -19.65
CA ASN A 123 20.31 10.50 -20.80
C ASN A 123 19.27 11.26 -21.65
N ALA A 124 19.06 12.56 -21.41
CA ALA A 124 18.02 13.36 -22.06
C ALA A 124 18.17 13.40 -23.58
N ASP A 125 19.42 13.43 -24.06
CA ASP A 125 19.76 13.45 -25.48
C ASP A 125 20.01 12.05 -26.06
N GLN A 126 19.93 11.02 -25.21
CA GLN A 126 20.04 9.64 -25.66
C GLN A 126 18.63 9.17 -26.07
N SER A 127 18.45 8.75 -27.31
CA SER A 127 17.18 8.16 -27.79
C SER A 127 16.98 6.74 -27.23
N ILE A 128 17.07 6.57 -25.91
CA ILE A 128 16.97 5.27 -25.23
C ILE A 128 15.53 4.72 -25.20
N TRP A 129 14.56 5.53 -25.62
CA TRP A 129 13.19 5.10 -25.87
C TRP A 129 12.98 4.54 -27.28
N ASP A 130 13.99 4.62 -28.15
CA ASP A 130 14.02 3.96 -29.45
C ASP A 130 14.29 2.47 -29.25
N ILE A 131 13.31 1.79 -28.65
CA ILE A 131 13.23 0.33 -28.69
C ILE A 131 13.03 0.01 -30.16
N ALA A 132 14.11 -0.36 -30.85
CA ALA A 132 14.04 -0.74 -32.24
C ALA A 132 12.91 -1.76 -32.41
N THR A 133 11.89 -1.38 -33.19
CA THR A 133 10.81 -2.28 -33.55
C THR A 133 11.45 -3.56 -34.08
N PRO A 134 11.20 -4.74 -33.48
CA PRO A 134 11.78 -5.99 -33.97
C PRO A 134 11.46 -6.13 -35.45
N ALA A 135 12.47 -6.35 -36.28
CA ALA A 135 12.28 -6.50 -37.73
C ALA A 135 11.32 -7.65 -38.06
N HIS A 136 11.17 -8.61 -37.15
CA HIS A 136 10.19 -9.68 -37.18
C HIS A 136 9.64 -9.95 -35.76
N PRO A 137 8.36 -10.33 -35.63
CA PRO A 137 7.75 -10.74 -34.35
C PRO A 137 8.41 -11.99 -33.75
#